data_AF-A0A951CY48-F1
#
_entry.id   AF-A0A951CY48-F1
#
_cell.length_a   1.000
_cell.length_b   1.000
_cell.length_c   1.000
_cell.angle_alpha   90.00
_cell.angle_beta   90.00
_cell.angle_gamma   90.00
#
_symmetry.space_group_name_H-M   'P 1'
#
loop_
_entity.id
_entity.type
_entity.pdbx_description
1 polymer ?
#
loop_
_entity_poly.entity_id
_entity_poly.type
_entity_poly.pdbx_seq_one_letter_code
_entity_poly.pdbx_strand_id
1 'polypeptide(L)'
;MSSFLAHHGVLVALVCAGAAVVYGILTSRALLALSPGNETMRTISAAVQEGARAYLNRQYTTIAGVGVVLFIVLIPIQNIRVAIGFLIGGALSAAAGYIGMNVSVRANARVAESARSGVSRALDVAFRGGAVTGLLVVGLALFGVAGYYGILTWIAGESTTEAVDALIGHGFGGSLISVFARLGGGIFTKAADVGADLVGKIEAGIPEDDPRNPAVIADNVGDNVGDCAGMAADLFETYAVTAVAVMLLGVLLFKQQTAVALYPLVLGAVSIVASIIGTFAVRSRAGNVERALYQGLIVSAVLAALAFIPITYWMMNGLTFKSGAAAPHWWKYYLCSLIGIGVTACLFVITDYFTSTRFSPVKSTARASQTGHATNIIQGLAQGFQSTAPPAIVIALGILGAWKLAGGGGTTGIYGIGVAVMAQLSLTGLIVALDAFGPITDNAGGIAEMADLPQEVRNVTDPLDAVGNTTKAVTKGYAIGSAVLAAVVLFSAFVIELSRHGVHGAGLVFNLLDPPVLMGLLLGGMMVCLFAALSMESVGRAGGAVVEEVRRQFR
;
A
#
# COMPACT_ATOMS: atom_id res chain seq x y z
N MET A 1 5.58 -5.31 32.57
CA MET A 1 5.58 -5.01 31.12
C MET A 1 4.32 -4.27 30.66
N SER A 2 3.11 -4.62 31.14
CA SER A 2 1.87 -3.87 30.84
C SER A 2 1.95 -2.37 31.14
N SER A 3 2.37 -2.00 32.36
CA SER A 3 2.57 -0.59 32.73
C SER A 3 3.68 0.06 31.88
N PHE A 4 4.77 -0.66 31.59
CA PHE A 4 5.84 -0.15 30.72
C PHE A 4 5.31 0.22 29.33
N LEU A 5 4.59 -0.68 28.65
CA LEU A 5 4.04 -0.40 27.32
C LEU A 5 2.94 0.67 27.33
N ALA A 6 2.17 0.78 28.41
CA ALA A 6 1.18 1.86 28.55
C ALA A 6 1.84 3.25 28.68
N HIS A 7 3.05 3.33 29.26
CA HIS A 7 3.78 4.59 29.43
C HIS A 7 4.80 4.86 28.31
N HIS A 8 5.39 3.82 27.73
CA HIS A 8 6.51 3.89 26.78
C HIS A 8 6.18 3.31 25.40
N GLY A 9 4.92 2.93 25.14
CA GLY A 9 4.51 2.32 23.87
C GLY A 9 4.79 3.21 22.65
N VAL A 10 4.67 4.54 22.81
CA VAL A 10 5.09 5.51 21.79
C VAL A 10 6.58 5.42 21.52
N LEU A 11 7.42 5.35 22.55
CA LEU A 11 8.87 5.25 22.39
C LEU A 11 9.25 3.94 21.68
N VAL A 12 8.60 2.83 22.03
CA VAL A 12 8.79 1.54 21.34
C VAL A 12 8.44 1.66 19.86
N ALA A 13 7.29 2.28 19.53
CA ALA A 13 6.88 2.50 18.15
C ALA A 13 7.90 3.38 17.39
N LEU A 14 8.37 4.47 18.00
CA LEU A 14 9.37 5.36 17.40
C LEU A 14 10.73 4.69 17.19
N VAL A 15 11.19 3.87 18.13
CA VAL A 15 12.45 3.12 18.01
C VAL A 15 12.36 2.09 16.88
N CYS A 16 11.26 1.33 16.79
CA CYS A 16 11.05 0.38 15.71
C CYS A 16 10.89 1.08 14.35
N ALA A 17 10.14 2.17 14.28
CA ALA A 17 10.02 2.99 13.07
C ALA A 17 11.39 3.53 12.63
N GLY A 18 12.17 4.05 13.57
CA GLY A 18 13.55 4.48 13.34
C GLY A 18 14.44 3.35 12.83
N ALA A 19 14.30 2.13 13.37
CA ALA A 19 15.03 0.96 12.87
C ALA A 19 14.70 0.64 11.41
N ALA A 20 13.44 0.82 10.97
CA ALA A 20 13.05 0.67 9.56
C ALA A 20 13.74 1.71 8.67
N VAL A 21 13.78 2.97 9.10
CA VAL A 21 14.47 4.05 8.38
C VAL A 21 15.97 3.80 8.32
N VAL A 22 16.60 3.39 9.42
CA VAL A 22 18.02 3.03 9.46
C VAL A 22 18.32 1.86 8.54
N TYR A 23 17.49 0.81 8.55
CA TYR A 23 17.62 -0.29 7.60
C TYR A 23 17.53 0.21 6.15
N GLY A 24 16.55 1.07 5.85
CA GLY A 24 16.39 1.67 4.52
C GLY A 24 17.64 2.44 4.08
N ILE A 25 18.23 3.25 4.96
CA ILE A 25 19.47 4.00 4.68
C ILE A 25 20.64 3.06 4.43
N LEU A 26 20.85 2.06 5.30
CA LEU A 26 21.97 1.11 5.18
C LEU A 26 21.85 0.28 3.90
N THR A 27 20.65 -0.24 3.62
CA THR A 27 20.37 -1.04 2.42
C THR A 27 20.47 -0.18 1.16
N SER A 28 19.98 1.06 1.17
CA SER A 28 20.15 2.00 0.06
C SER A 28 21.62 2.30 -0.21
N ARG A 29 22.44 2.55 0.82
CA ARG A 29 23.89 2.75 0.64
C ARG A 29 24.57 1.52 0.03
N ALA A 30 24.24 0.33 0.53
CA ALA A 30 24.78 -0.92 0.00
C ALA A 30 24.34 -1.16 -1.47
N LEU A 31 23.09 -0.83 -1.80
CA LEU A 31 22.56 -0.91 -3.17
C LEU A 31 23.27 0.08 -4.09
N LEU A 32 23.40 1.34 -3.68
CA LEU A 32 24.01 2.41 -4.48
C LEU A 32 25.51 2.21 -4.70
N ALA A 33 26.18 1.45 -3.84
CA ALA A 33 27.57 1.04 -4.03
C ALA A 33 27.77 0.04 -5.20
N LEU A 34 26.71 -0.62 -5.68
CA LEU A 34 26.78 -1.49 -6.86
C LEU A 34 26.96 -0.66 -8.13
N SER A 35 27.65 -1.26 -9.12
CA SER A 35 27.85 -0.66 -10.44
C SER A 35 26.50 -0.44 -11.14
N PRO A 36 26.23 0.76 -11.68
CA PRO A 36 25.05 1.03 -12.50
C PRO A 36 25.19 0.54 -13.95
N GLY A 37 26.16 -0.33 -14.24
CA GLY A 37 26.42 -0.86 -15.59
C GLY A 37 27.30 0.05 -16.46
N ASN A 38 27.16 -0.12 -17.78
CA ASN A 38 27.91 0.60 -18.80
C ASN A 38 27.43 2.06 -18.98
N GLU A 39 28.08 2.82 -19.87
CA GLU A 39 27.75 4.22 -20.11
C GLU A 39 26.33 4.42 -20.64
N THR A 40 25.90 3.61 -21.60
CA THR A 40 24.54 3.65 -22.18
C THR A 40 23.47 3.47 -21.11
N MET A 41 23.60 2.45 -20.26
CA MET A 41 22.68 2.19 -19.14
C MET A 41 22.62 3.37 -18.16
N ARG A 42 23.76 4.02 -17.89
CA ARG A 42 23.82 5.20 -17.01
C ARG A 42 23.09 6.39 -17.63
N THR A 43 23.25 6.62 -18.93
CA THR A 43 22.58 7.69 -19.66
C THR A 43 21.06 7.49 -19.67
N ILE A 44 20.59 6.28 -19.98
CA ILE A 44 19.17 5.93 -19.95
C ILE A 44 18.60 6.13 -18.54
N SER A 45 19.27 5.56 -17.53
CA SER A 45 18.84 5.72 -16.13
C SER A 45 18.82 7.18 -15.69
N ALA A 46 19.75 8.01 -16.15
CA ALA A 46 19.75 9.44 -15.86
C ALA A 46 18.54 10.16 -16.47
N ALA A 47 18.18 9.83 -17.72
CA ALA A 47 16.99 10.38 -18.38
C ALA A 47 15.70 10.01 -17.63
N VAL A 48 15.56 8.74 -17.22
CA VAL A 48 14.42 8.29 -16.41
C VAL A 48 14.39 9.00 -15.04
N GLN A 49 15.55 9.18 -14.39
CA GLN A 49 15.63 9.93 -13.12
C GLN A 49 15.22 11.39 -13.27
N GLU A 50 15.63 12.03 -14.35
CA GLU A 50 15.27 13.41 -14.63
C GLU A 50 13.77 13.55 -14.87
N GLY A 51 13.19 12.71 -15.73
CA GLY A 51 11.76 12.70 -16.03
C GLY A 51 10.90 12.43 -14.79
N ALA A 52 11.27 11.42 -13.99
CA ALA A 52 10.54 11.07 -12.77
C ALA A 52 10.57 12.20 -11.72
N ARG A 53 11.73 12.87 -11.56
CA ARG A 53 11.84 14.03 -10.66
C ARG A 53 11.05 15.22 -11.17
N ALA A 54 11.14 15.53 -12.46
CA ALA A 54 10.41 16.65 -13.06
C ALA A 54 8.90 16.47 -12.87
N TYR A 55 8.39 15.26 -13.14
CA TYR A 55 6.99 14.92 -12.97
C TYR A 55 6.54 15.02 -11.51
N LEU A 56 7.23 14.36 -10.56
CA LEU A 56 6.84 14.41 -9.15
C LEU A 56 6.92 15.82 -8.57
N ASN A 57 7.93 16.61 -8.94
CA ASN A 57 8.02 18.00 -8.50
C ASN A 57 6.81 18.81 -8.96
N ARG A 58 6.39 18.65 -10.22
CA ARG A 58 5.21 19.34 -10.75
C ARG A 58 3.93 18.88 -10.07
N GLN A 59 3.76 17.57 -9.91
CA GLN A 59 2.60 16.97 -9.26
C GLN A 59 2.49 17.45 -7.80
N TYR A 60 3.56 17.34 -7.02
CA TYR A 60 3.55 17.68 -5.60
C TYR A 60 3.45 19.19 -5.37
N THR A 61 4.02 20.02 -6.23
CA THR A 61 3.80 21.49 -6.15
C THR A 61 2.33 21.83 -6.35
N THR A 62 1.65 21.14 -7.27
CA THR A 62 0.22 21.34 -7.53
C THR A 62 -0.62 20.87 -6.34
N ILE A 63 -0.32 19.68 -5.80
CA ILE A 63 -1.02 19.15 -4.62
C ILE A 63 -0.77 20.02 -3.39
N ALA A 64 0.45 20.54 -3.21
CA ALA A 64 0.78 21.46 -2.12
C ALA A 64 -0.08 22.72 -2.14
N GLY A 65 -0.39 23.27 -3.33
CA GLY A 65 -1.32 24.38 -3.47
C GLY A 65 -2.71 24.06 -2.89
N VAL A 66 -3.27 22.90 -3.23
CA VAL A 66 -4.54 22.42 -2.67
C VAL A 66 -4.42 22.16 -1.16
N GLY A 67 -3.30 21.55 -0.73
CA GLY A 67 -3.02 21.25 0.66
C GLY A 67 -2.95 22.49 1.54
N VAL A 68 -2.33 23.58 1.08
CA VAL A 68 -2.28 24.86 1.82
C VAL A 68 -3.68 25.43 2.03
N VAL A 69 -4.53 25.41 1.00
CA VAL A 69 -5.92 25.88 1.12
C VAL A 69 -6.68 25.05 2.15
N LEU A 70 -6.59 23.71 2.07
CA LEU A 70 -7.23 22.82 3.04
C LEU A 70 -6.68 23.01 4.45
N PHE A 71 -5.38 23.19 4.62
CA PHE A 71 -4.75 23.46 5.92
C PHE A 71 -5.33 24.72 6.57
N ILE A 72 -5.45 25.82 5.81
CA ILE A 72 -6.03 27.08 6.31
C ILE A 72 -7.50 26.90 6.68
N VAL A 73 -8.27 26.16 5.87
CA VAL A 73 -9.70 25.90 6.09
C VAL A 73 -9.95 24.99 7.30
N LEU A 74 -9.06 24.04 7.57
CA LEU A 74 -9.18 23.14 8.73
C LEU A 74 -9.01 23.85 10.07
N ILE A 75 -8.27 24.96 10.13
CA ILE A 75 -8.05 25.70 11.38
C ILE A 75 -9.37 26.23 11.99
N PRO A 76 -10.22 26.99 11.26
CA PRO A 76 -11.49 27.48 11.80
C PRO A 76 -12.60 26.42 11.84
N ILE A 77 -12.58 25.40 10.97
CA ILE A 77 -13.62 24.35 10.94
C ILE A 77 -13.40 23.31 12.04
N GLN A 78 -12.14 22.96 12.31
CA GLN A 78 -11.77 21.94 13.28
C GLN A 78 -10.93 22.58 14.40
N ASN A 79 -9.60 22.54 14.26
CA ASN A 79 -8.65 23.27 15.09
C ASN A 79 -7.24 23.17 14.49
N ILE A 80 -6.31 23.94 15.05
CA ILE A 80 -4.90 23.97 14.59
C ILE A 80 -4.19 22.63 14.72
N ARG A 81 -4.53 21.78 15.70
CA ARG A 81 -3.88 20.47 15.91
C ARG A 81 -4.32 19.49 14.82
N VAL A 82 -5.58 19.48 14.42
CA VAL A 82 -6.05 18.70 13.26
C VAL A 82 -5.35 19.18 11.99
N ALA A 83 -5.23 20.49 11.79
CA ALA A 83 -4.53 21.06 10.64
C ALA A 83 -3.03 20.69 10.62
N ILE A 84 -2.33 20.75 11.77
CA ILE A 84 -0.94 20.30 11.89
C ILE A 84 -0.82 18.80 11.61
N GLY A 85 -1.75 17.98 12.12
CA GLY A 85 -1.82 16.56 11.80
C GLY A 85 -1.91 16.33 10.29
N PHE A 86 -2.81 17.05 9.61
CA PHE A 86 -2.95 17.04 8.16
C PHE A 86 -1.65 17.40 7.42
N LEU A 87 -0.95 18.44 7.87
CA LEU A 87 0.34 18.81 7.28
C LEU A 87 1.38 17.69 7.45
N ILE A 88 1.49 17.11 8.65
CA ILE A 88 2.44 16.02 8.95
C ILE A 88 2.13 14.79 8.10
N GLY A 89 0.86 14.35 8.07
CA GLY A 89 0.45 13.19 7.29
C GLY A 89 0.68 13.37 5.79
N GLY A 90 0.36 14.54 5.25
CA GLY A 90 0.64 14.87 3.86
C GLY A 90 2.14 14.92 3.55
N ALA A 91 2.93 15.60 4.39
CA ALA A 91 4.37 15.71 4.19
C ALA A 91 5.08 14.34 4.24
N LEU A 92 4.71 13.47 5.19
CA LEU A 92 5.29 12.14 5.32
C LEU A 92 4.83 11.19 4.21
N SER A 93 3.57 11.27 3.76
CA SER A 93 3.09 10.53 2.59
C SER A 93 3.85 10.93 1.32
N ALA A 94 4.03 12.24 1.09
CA ALA A 94 4.83 12.75 -0.02
C ALA A 94 6.30 12.32 0.09
N ALA A 95 6.88 12.35 1.30
CA ALA A 95 8.24 11.88 1.53
C ALA A 95 8.37 10.37 1.22
N ALA A 96 7.41 9.55 1.62
CA ALA A 96 7.40 8.12 1.33
C ALA A 96 7.39 7.85 -0.19
N GLY A 97 6.52 8.54 -0.93
CA GLY A 97 6.46 8.44 -2.40
C GLY A 97 7.74 8.91 -3.08
N TYR A 98 8.27 10.08 -2.70
CA TYR A 98 9.45 10.66 -3.32
C TYR A 98 10.73 9.88 -3.02
N ILE A 99 10.90 9.42 -1.78
CA ILE A 99 12.05 8.61 -1.39
C ILE A 99 11.98 7.24 -2.06
N GLY A 100 10.80 6.60 -2.07
CA GLY A 100 10.57 5.32 -2.74
C GLY A 100 10.96 5.39 -4.22
N MET A 101 10.45 6.38 -4.95
CA MET A 101 10.82 6.62 -6.35
C MET A 101 12.33 6.81 -6.53
N ASN A 102 12.97 7.68 -5.74
CA ASN A 102 14.40 7.95 -5.92
C ASN A 102 15.27 6.71 -5.70
N VAL A 103 14.87 5.80 -4.81
CA VAL A 103 15.58 4.53 -4.61
C VAL A 103 15.31 3.60 -5.78
N SER A 104 14.05 3.42 -6.19
CA SER A 104 13.66 2.58 -7.32
C SER A 104 14.40 2.97 -8.59
N VAL A 105 14.31 4.23 -9.04
CA VAL A 105 14.95 4.63 -10.32
C VAL A 105 16.47 4.38 -10.33
N ARG A 106 17.13 4.55 -9.18
CA ARG A 106 18.58 4.28 -9.04
C ARG A 106 18.90 2.79 -8.95
N ALA A 107 17.94 1.96 -8.53
CA ALA A 107 18.05 0.51 -8.48
C ALA A 107 18.00 -0.12 -9.88
N ASN A 108 17.16 0.41 -10.79
CA ASN A 108 16.83 -0.19 -12.08
C ASN A 108 18.07 -0.60 -12.89
N ALA A 109 19.00 0.33 -13.16
CA ALA A 109 20.22 0.03 -13.90
C ALA A 109 21.15 -0.98 -13.19
N ARG A 110 21.13 -1.02 -11.86
CA ARG A 110 21.92 -1.97 -11.06
C ARG A 110 21.34 -3.37 -11.11
N VAL A 111 20.01 -3.48 -11.23
CA VAL A 111 19.33 -4.76 -11.45
C VAL A 111 19.63 -5.27 -12.86
N ALA A 112 19.56 -4.43 -13.88
CA ALA A 112 19.94 -4.79 -15.25
C ALA A 112 21.39 -5.28 -15.32
N GLU A 113 22.33 -4.59 -14.65
CA GLU A 113 23.73 -5.04 -14.59
C GLU A 113 23.88 -6.36 -13.81
N SER A 114 23.14 -6.52 -12.72
CA SER A 114 23.15 -7.74 -11.90
C SER A 114 22.54 -8.94 -12.62
N ALA A 115 21.62 -8.72 -13.56
CA ALA A 115 21.01 -9.77 -14.37
C ALA A 115 22.00 -10.49 -15.28
N ARG A 116 23.14 -9.87 -15.64
CA ARG A 116 24.27 -10.57 -16.28
C ARG A 116 24.84 -11.71 -15.44
N SER A 117 24.67 -11.66 -14.12
CA SER A 117 25.10 -12.71 -13.18
C SER A 117 23.98 -13.72 -12.85
N GLY A 118 22.84 -13.65 -13.55
CA GLY A 118 21.72 -14.56 -13.42
C GLY A 118 20.63 -14.13 -12.42
N VAL A 119 19.51 -14.87 -12.45
CA VAL A 119 18.26 -14.56 -11.74
C VAL A 119 18.44 -14.34 -10.24
N SER A 120 19.24 -15.17 -9.57
CA SER A 120 19.41 -15.08 -8.11
C SER A 120 20.01 -13.74 -7.68
N ARG A 121 20.99 -13.23 -8.44
CA ARG A 121 21.65 -11.95 -8.12
C ARG A 121 20.76 -10.77 -8.47
N ALA A 122 20.11 -10.80 -9.64
CA ALA A 122 19.14 -9.77 -10.03
C ALA A 122 17.99 -9.66 -9.02
N LEU A 123 17.44 -10.80 -8.58
CA LEU A 123 16.40 -10.85 -7.56
C LEU A 123 16.85 -10.23 -6.23
N ASP A 124 18.04 -10.58 -5.72
CA ASP A 124 18.56 -10.01 -4.47
C ASP A 124 18.68 -8.48 -4.55
N VAL A 125 19.14 -7.94 -5.68
CA VAL A 125 19.29 -6.50 -5.87
C VAL A 125 17.93 -5.80 -6.04
N ALA A 126 17.04 -6.37 -6.86
CA ALA A 126 15.70 -5.82 -7.07
C ALA A 126 14.87 -5.84 -5.79
N PHE A 127 14.87 -6.96 -5.07
CA PHE A 127 14.15 -7.10 -3.81
C PHE A 127 14.70 -6.17 -2.73
N ARG A 128 16.02 -5.96 -2.65
CA ARG A 128 16.60 -4.95 -1.74
C ARG A 128 16.13 -3.54 -2.08
N GLY A 129 16.04 -3.21 -3.37
CA GLY A 129 15.46 -1.94 -3.82
C GLY A 129 14.03 -1.77 -3.31
N GLY A 130 13.18 -2.78 -3.52
CA GLY A 130 11.81 -2.80 -3.01
C GLY A 130 11.72 -2.75 -1.48
N ALA A 131 12.59 -3.49 -0.77
CA ALA A 131 12.63 -3.55 0.68
C ALA A 131 12.96 -2.20 1.33
N VAL A 132 13.79 -1.37 0.69
CA VAL A 132 14.02 0.00 1.14
C VAL A 132 12.70 0.78 1.10
N THR A 133 11.98 0.75 -0.03
CA THR A 133 10.69 1.44 -0.17
C THR A 133 9.68 0.93 0.85
N GLY A 134 9.53 -0.39 1.00
CA GLY A 134 8.54 -0.97 1.90
C GLY A 134 8.77 -0.68 3.37
N LEU A 135 10.00 -0.84 3.86
CA LEU A 135 10.32 -0.54 5.26
C LEU A 135 10.30 0.96 5.56
N LEU A 136 10.64 1.80 4.57
CA LEU A 136 10.56 3.25 4.73
C LEU A 136 9.11 3.74 4.74
N VAL A 137 8.21 3.18 3.92
CA VAL A 137 6.78 3.49 3.92
C VAL A 137 6.16 3.19 5.29
N VAL A 138 6.31 1.95 5.78
CA VAL A 138 5.74 1.57 7.09
C VAL A 138 6.43 2.29 8.25
N GLY A 139 7.74 2.53 8.13
CA GLY A 139 8.53 3.27 9.11
C GLY A 139 8.06 4.71 9.24
N LEU A 140 7.91 5.43 8.12
CA LEU A 140 7.41 6.81 8.13
C LEU A 140 5.96 6.89 8.58
N ALA A 141 5.11 5.93 8.19
CA ALA A 141 3.71 5.90 8.62
C ALA A 141 3.59 5.73 10.14
N LEU A 142 4.30 4.74 10.71
CA LEU A 142 4.33 4.53 12.15
C LEU A 142 4.99 5.71 12.88
N PHE A 143 6.08 6.26 12.33
CA PHE A 143 6.76 7.43 12.89
C PHE A 143 5.84 8.66 12.93
N GLY A 144 5.09 8.91 11.86
CA GLY A 144 4.15 10.02 11.78
C GLY A 144 3.02 9.93 12.80
N VAL A 145 2.36 8.75 12.85
CA VAL A 145 1.25 8.52 13.79
C VAL A 145 1.75 8.51 15.23
N ALA A 146 2.76 7.72 15.56
CA ALA A 146 3.28 7.61 16.93
C ALA A 146 3.98 8.91 17.38
N GLY A 147 4.74 9.55 16.50
CA GLY A 147 5.45 10.78 16.79
C GLY A 147 4.50 11.94 17.05
N TYR A 148 3.47 12.12 16.21
CA TYR A 148 2.51 13.18 16.44
C TYR A 148 1.65 12.94 17.68
N TYR A 149 1.20 11.70 17.89
CA TYR A 149 0.53 11.30 19.14
C TYR A 149 1.41 11.57 20.39
N GLY A 150 2.70 11.23 20.32
CA GLY A 150 3.67 11.46 21.38
C GLY A 150 3.88 12.95 21.69
N ILE A 151 4.00 13.79 20.66
CA ILE A 151 4.12 15.25 20.82
C ILE A 151 2.88 15.81 21.54
N LEU A 152 1.69 15.40 21.11
CA LEU A 152 0.45 15.88 21.71
C LEU A 152 0.30 15.45 23.18
N THR A 153 0.63 14.21 23.49
CA THR A 153 0.46 13.67 24.85
C THR A 153 1.58 14.06 25.82
N TRP A 154 2.84 14.08 25.39
CA TRP A 154 3.98 14.37 26.27
C TRP A 154 4.34 15.85 26.36
N ILE A 155 4.22 16.59 25.26
CA ILE A 155 4.67 17.99 25.18
C ILE A 155 3.48 18.94 25.35
N ALA A 156 2.41 18.72 24.59
CA ALA A 156 1.22 19.58 24.65
C ALA A 156 0.29 19.23 25.82
N GLY A 157 0.46 18.08 26.48
CA GLY A 157 -0.33 17.65 27.63
C GLY A 157 -1.78 17.29 27.31
N GLU A 158 -2.08 16.99 26.04
CA GLU A 158 -3.41 16.60 25.57
C GLU A 158 -3.82 15.25 26.14
N SER A 159 -5.12 15.07 26.38
CA SER A 159 -5.64 13.75 26.72
C SER A 159 -5.48 12.78 25.55
N THR A 160 -5.48 11.47 25.85
CA THR A 160 -5.45 10.42 24.81
C THR A 160 -6.57 10.59 23.78
N THR A 161 -7.73 11.13 24.16
CA THR A 161 -8.85 11.34 23.23
C THR A 161 -8.55 12.49 22.28
N GLU A 162 -8.19 13.65 22.80
CA GLU A 162 -7.86 14.84 21.99
C GLU A 162 -6.66 14.57 21.05
N ALA A 163 -5.67 13.82 21.53
CA ALA A 163 -4.51 13.44 20.72
C ALA A 163 -4.91 12.53 19.54
N VAL A 164 -5.85 11.60 19.75
CA VAL A 164 -6.34 10.71 18.69
C VAL A 164 -7.26 11.45 17.72
N ASP A 165 -8.09 12.37 18.20
CA ASP A 165 -8.94 13.19 17.34
C ASP A 165 -8.09 14.07 16.40
N ALA A 166 -6.98 14.61 16.90
CA ALA A 166 -6.02 15.36 16.06
C ALA A 166 -5.36 14.51 14.97
N LEU A 167 -5.18 13.20 15.19
CA LEU A 167 -4.61 12.27 14.20
C LEU A 167 -5.55 12.00 13.02
N ILE A 168 -6.85 12.30 13.13
CA ILE A 168 -7.76 12.23 11.98
C ILE A 168 -7.25 13.14 10.86
N GLY A 169 -6.71 14.31 11.23
CA GLY A 169 -6.01 15.19 10.30
C GLY A 169 -4.86 14.50 9.59
N HIS A 170 -4.01 13.75 10.32
CA HIS A 170 -2.90 12.99 9.74
C HIS A 170 -3.37 11.98 8.69
N GLY A 171 -4.44 11.23 8.97
CA GLY A 171 -5.07 10.36 7.98
C GLY A 171 -5.49 11.13 6.73
N PHE A 172 -6.25 12.22 6.92
CA PHE A 172 -6.77 13.04 5.84
C PHE A 172 -5.67 13.65 4.94
N GLY A 173 -4.57 14.11 5.53
CA GLY A 173 -3.42 14.61 4.78
C GLY A 173 -2.73 13.53 3.94
N GLY A 174 -2.59 12.33 4.51
CA GLY A 174 -2.10 11.16 3.78
C GLY A 174 -2.99 10.79 2.59
N SER A 175 -4.32 10.79 2.76
CA SER A 175 -5.30 10.49 1.71
C SER A 175 -5.29 11.50 0.58
N LEU A 176 -5.11 12.79 0.89
CA LEU A 176 -4.98 13.82 -0.15
C LEU A 176 -3.80 13.50 -1.08
N ILE A 177 -2.62 13.23 -0.53
CA ILE A 177 -1.44 12.92 -1.33
C ILE A 177 -1.63 11.60 -2.08
N SER A 178 -2.11 10.55 -1.42
CA SER A 178 -2.35 9.23 -2.02
C SER A 178 -3.24 9.31 -3.26
N VAL A 179 -4.42 9.96 -3.15
CA VAL A 179 -5.39 10.03 -4.25
C VAL A 179 -4.80 10.71 -5.47
N PHE A 180 -4.16 11.87 -5.30
CA PHE A 180 -3.55 12.58 -6.43
C PHE A 180 -2.29 11.90 -6.96
N ALA A 181 -1.48 11.30 -6.08
CA ALA A 181 -0.28 10.57 -6.47
C ALA A 181 -0.63 9.36 -7.34
N ARG A 182 -1.58 8.53 -6.90
CA ARG A 182 -2.06 7.36 -7.65
C ARG A 182 -2.77 7.74 -8.93
N LEU A 183 -3.73 8.66 -8.88
CA LEU A 183 -4.50 9.01 -10.08
C LEU A 183 -3.63 9.70 -11.12
N GLY A 184 -2.85 10.71 -10.70
CA GLY A 184 -1.97 11.42 -11.62
C GLY A 184 -0.89 10.51 -12.19
N GLY A 185 -0.13 9.83 -11.33
CA GLY A 185 0.94 8.92 -11.75
C GLY A 185 0.41 7.77 -12.60
N GLY A 186 -0.76 7.23 -12.25
CA GLY A 186 -1.47 6.19 -13.01
C GLY A 186 -1.89 6.63 -14.42
N ILE A 187 -2.39 7.87 -14.57
CA ILE A 187 -2.71 8.42 -15.88
C ILE A 187 -1.44 8.57 -16.73
N PHE A 188 -0.34 9.06 -16.12
CA PHE A 188 0.92 9.25 -16.82
C PHE A 188 1.50 7.92 -17.32
N THR A 189 1.66 6.92 -16.44
CA THR A 189 2.20 5.60 -16.82
C THR A 189 1.34 4.92 -17.87
N LYS A 190 0.01 4.83 -17.66
CA LYS A 190 -0.84 4.10 -18.60
C LYS A 190 -1.07 4.79 -19.93
N ALA A 191 -0.92 6.11 -19.99
CA ALA A 191 -0.89 6.82 -21.26
C ALA A 191 0.39 6.54 -22.06
N ALA A 192 1.54 6.50 -21.38
CA ALA A 192 2.83 6.21 -22.00
C ALA A 192 2.93 4.75 -22.48
N ASP A 193 2.61 3.80 -21.59
CA ASP A 193 2.54 2.35 -21.82
C ASP A 193 1.67 2.02 -23.06
N VAL A 194 0.40 2.45 -23.08
CA VAL A 194 -0.50 2.22 -24.23
C VAL A 194 0.04 2.81 -25.53
N GLY A 195 0.65 4.00 -25.47
CA GLY A 195 1.21 4.66 -26.64
C GLY A 195 2.46 3.96 -27.19
N ALA A 196 3.35 3.55 -26.29
CA ALA A 196 4.58 2.85 -26.63
C ALA A 196 4.26 1.47 -27.24
N ASP A 197 3.45 0.68 -26.55
CA ASP A 197 3.17 -0.70 -26.93
C ASP A 197 2.33 -0.83 -28.19
N LEU A 198 1.29 0.00 -28.34
CA LEU A 198 0.40 -0.09 -29.49
C LEU A 198 1.13 0.29 -30.79
N VAL A 199 1.87 1.40 -30.78
CA VAL A 199 2.58 1.81 -32.00
C VAL A 199 3.84 0.99 -32.22
N GLY A 200 4.60 0.70 -31.17
CA GLY A 200 5.84 -0.09 -31.28
C GLY A 200 5.59 -1.54 -31.71
N LYS A 201 4.85 -2.30 -30.90
CA LYS A 201 4.71 -3.76 -31.10
C LYS A 201 3.72 -4.10 -32.20
N ILE A 202 2.60 -3.38 -32.29
CA ILE A 202 1.51 -3.75 -33.20
C ILE A 202 1.63 -3.06 -34.57
N GLU A 203 1.97 -1.77 -34.62
CA GLU A 203 2.02 -1.03 -35.89
C GLU A 203 3.41 -1.10 -36.55
N ALA A 204 4.48 -0.83 -35.80
CA ALA A 204 5.84 -0.80 -36.32
C ALA A 204 6.54 -2.18 -36.30
N GLY A 205 6.06 -3.12 -35.48
CA GLY A 205 6.63 -4.47 -35.37
C GLY A 205 8.03 -4.49 -34.75
N ILE A 206 8.36 -3.53 -33.89
CA ILE A 206 9.63 -3.47 -33.15
C ILE A 206 9.47 -4.09 -31.75
N PRO A 207 10.58 -4.51 -31.11
CA PRO A 207 10.55 -5.00 -29.72
C PRO A 207 9.91 -4.03 -28.73
N GLU A 208 9.44 -4.58 -27.62
CA GLU A 208 9.03 -3.81 -26.43
C GLU A 208 10.25 -3.13 -25.81
N ASP A 209 10.09 -1.89 -25.34
CA ASP A 209 11.17 -1.01 -24.85
C ASP A 209 12.27 -0.65 -25.88
N ASP A 210 11.99 -0.79 -27.18
CA ASP A 210 12.99 -0.46 -28.21
C ASP A 210 13.38 1.03 -28.18
N PRO A 211 14.69 1.37 -28.20
CA PRO A 211 15.16 2.75 -28.07
C PRO A 211 14.75 3.67 -29.24
N ARG A 212 14.25 3.10 -30.35
CA ARG A 212 13.68 3.87 -31.49
C ARG A 212 12.29 4.43 -31.19
N ASN A 213 11.61 3.89 -30.18
CA ASN A 213 10.28 4.34 -29.80
C ASN A 213 10.35 5.52 -28.80
N PRO A 214 9.91 6.73 -29.19
CA PRO A 214 10.05 7.92 -28.35
C PRO A 214 9.22 7.89 -27.05
N ALA A 215 8.26 6.97 -26.92
CA ALA A 215 7.44 6.84 -25.72
C ALA A 215 8.11 6.01 -24.60
N VAL A 216 9.16 5.24 -24.89
CA VAL A 216 9.74 4.27 -23.93
C VAL A 216 10.32 4.94 -22.68
N ILE A 217 10.97 6.11 -22.82
CA ILE A 217 11.44 6.85 -21.64
C ILE A 217 10.27 7.32 -20.78
N ALA A 218 9.17 7.75 -21.39
CA ALA A 218 7.98 8.16 -20.65
C ALA A 218 7.32 6.97 -19.94
N ASP A 219 7.34 5.79 -20.57
CA ASP A 219 6.83 4.56 -19.99
C ASP A 219 7.62 4.17 -18.73
N ASN A 220 8.95 4.06 -18.87
CA ASN A 220 9.86 3.75 -17.77
C ASN A 220 9.79 4.81 -16.65
N VAL A 221 9.64 6.11 -16.99
CA VAL A 221 9.35 7.17 -16.01
C VAL A 221 8.04 6.91 -15.29
N GLY A 222 7.01 6.50 -16.04
CA GLY A 222 5.69 6.13 -15.58
C GLY A 222 5.70 5.11 -14.46
N ASP A 223 6.44 4.01 -14.61
CA ASP A 223 6.50 2.96 -13.58
C ASP A 223 7.06 3.48 -12.25
N ASN A 224 7.99 4.44 -12.32
CA ASN A 224 8.58 5.02 -11.12
C ASN A 224 7.65 6.03 -10.43
N VAL A 225 6.88 6.81 -11.19
CA VAL A 225 5.99 7.85 -10.62
C VAL A 225 4.60 7.34 -10.27
N GLY A 226 4.08 6.36 -11.02
CA GLY A 226 2.80 5.71 -10.77
C GLY A 226 2.96 4.50 -9.84
N ASP A 227 3.60 3.46 -10.35
CA ASP A 227 3.65 2.15 -9.69
C ASP A 227 4.58 2.11 -8.47
N CYS A 228 5.59 3.00 -8.39
CA CYS A 228 6.41 3.16 -7.18
C CYS A 228 5.91 4.28 -6.26
N ALA A 229 5.98 5.56 -6.68
CA ALA A 229 5.65 6.68 -5.79
C ALA A 229 4.18 6.69 -5.35
N GLY A 230 3.26 6.50 -6.30
CA GLY A 230 1.82 6.48 -6.03
C GLY A 230 1.44 5.33 -5.09
N MET A 231 2.01 4.16 -5.30
CA MET A 231 1.78 2.99 -4.44
C MET A 231 2.38 3.13 -3.04
N ALA A 232 3.57 3.73 -2.91
CA ALA A 232 4.16 4.04 -1.62
C ALA A 232 3.30 5.02 -0.80
N ALA A 233 2.76 6.06 -1.45
CA ALA A 233 1.84 7.01 -0.82
C ALA A 233 0.50 6.35 -0.41
N ASP A 234 -0.01 5.43 -1.23
CA ASP A 234 -1.23 4.68 -0.96
C ASP A 234 -1.10 3.76 0.26
N LEU A 235 -0.02 2.98 0.33
CA LEU A 235 0.17 2.05 1.44
C LEU A 235 0.61 2.77 2.72
N PHE A 236 1.30 3.92 2.62
CA PHE A 236 1.49 4.83 3.75
C PHE A 236 0.13 5.24 4.34
N GLU A 237 -0.77 5.71 3.48
CA GLU A 237 -2.08 6.18 3.88
C GLU A 237 -2.92 5.06 4.48
N THR A 238 -2.98 3.92 3.80
CA THR A 238 -3.75 2.75 4.26
C THR A 238 -3.27 2.33 5.65
N TYR A 239 -1.95 2.34 5.88
CA TYR A 239 -1.39 2.03 7.19
C TYR A 239 -1.77 3.08 8.25
N ALA A 240 -1.54 4.36 7.96
CA ALA A 240 -1.75 5.45 8.91
C ALA A 240 -3.23 5.61 9.26
N VAL A 241 -4.13 5.65 8.27
CA VAL A 241 -5.58 5.78 8.46
C VAL A 241 -6.12 4.61 9.25
N THR A 242 -5.70 3.38 8.94
CA THR A 242 -6.16 2.21 9.70
C THR A 242 -5.67 2.24 11.14
N ALA A 243 -4.39 2.57 11.38
CA ALA A 243 -3.88 2.69 12.73
C ALA A 243 -4.69 3.73 13.54
N VAL A 244 -4.89 4.92 12.97
CA VAL A 244 -5.69 5.99 13.59
C VAL A 244 -7.15 5.57 13.80
N ALA A 245 -7.77 4.87 12.85
CA ALA A 245 -9.14 4.37 12.98
C ALA A 245 -9.30 3.41 14.16
N VAL A 246 -8.34 2.49 14.33
CA VAL A 246 -8.35 1.52 15.43
C VAL A 246 -8.07 2.21 16.76
N MET A 247 -7.16 3.19 16.78
CA MET A 247 -6.92 4.04 17.95
C MET A 247 -8.20 4.76 18.38
N LEU A 248 -8.85 5.44 17.44
CA LEU A 248 -10.09 6.18 17.67
C LEU A 248 -11.17 5.26 18.23
N LEU A 249 -11.46 4.16 17.54
CA LEU A 249 -12.46 3.21 18.00
C LEU A 249 -12.14 2.65 19.41
N GLY A 250 -10.87 2.37 19.70
CA GLY A 250 -10.43 1.94 21.03
C GLY A 250 -10.75 2.98 22.11
N VAL A 251 -10.37 4.23 21.89
CA VAL A 251 -10.59 5.32 22.85
C VAL A 251 -12.08 5.63 23.06
N LEU A 252 -12.91 5.39 22.04
CA LEU A 252 -14.37 5.52 22.12
C LEU A 252 -15.02 4.40 22.94
N LEU A 253 -14.52 3.17 22.83
CA LEU A 253 -15.15 1.99 23.44
C LEU A 253 -14.67 1.66 24.86
N PHE A 254 -13.40 1.87 25.18
CA PHE A 254 -12.79 1.38 26.42
C PHE A 254 -12.52 2.47 27.45
N LYS A 255 -12.50 2.10 28.74
CA LYS A 255 -12.09 3.00 29.84
C LYS A 255 -10.58 3.19 29.89
N GLN A 256 -9.80 2.15 29.62
CA GLN A 256 -8.33 2.18 29.61
C GLN A 256 -7.79 2.76 28.30
N GLN A 257 -8.14 4.00 28.00
CA GLN A 257 -7.94 4.64 26.69
C GLN A 257 -6.48 4.58 26.20
N THR A 258 -5.50 4.81 27.06
CA THR A 258 -4.08 4.80 26.67
C THR A 258 -3.61 3.43 26.19
N ALA A 259 -4.03 2.34 26.85
CA ALA A 259 -3.61 0.99 26.45
C ALA A 259 -4.15 0.63 25.07
N VAL A 260 -5.43 0.91 24.80
CA VAL A 260 -6.07 0.59 23.52
C VAL A 260 -5.64 1.52 22.38
N ALA A 261 -5.30 2.77 22.67
CA ALA A 261 -4.72 3.69 21.68
C ALA A 261 -3.30 3.25 21.27
N LEU A 262 -2.48 2.79 22.22
CA LEU A 262 -1.11 2.38 21.90
C LEU A 262 -1.02 0.98 21.30
N TYR A 263 -2.01 0.11 21.54
CA TYR A 263 -2.01 -1.28 21.06
C TYR A 263 -1.75 -1.42 19.55
N PRO A 264 -2.49 -0.75 18.63
CA PRO A 264 -2.22 -0.86 17.20
C PRO A 264 -0.81 -0.37 16.81
N LEU A 265 -0.27 0.64 17.50
CA LEU A 265 1.09 1.15 17.25
C LEU A 265 2.16 0.14 17.67
N VAL A 266 1.98 -0.52 18.81
CA VAL A 266 2.93 -1.53 19.31
C VAL A 266 2.88 -2.80 18.45
N LEU A 267 1.70 -3.22 17.97
CA LEU A 267 1.59 -4.29 16.97
C LEU A 267 2.38 -3.92 15.70
N GLY A 268 2.19 -2.70 15.21
CA GLY A 268 2.96 -2.14 14.10
C GLY A 268 4.47 -2.17 14.33
N ALA A 269 4.92 -1.73 15.50
CA ALA A 269 6.32 -1.66 15.89
C ALA A 269 7.03 -3.03 15.81
N VAL A 270 6.44 -4.06 16.41
CA VAL A 270 7.05 -5.41 16.38
C VAL A 270 6.97 -6.05 14.99
N SER A 271 5.96 -5.68 14.20
CA SER A 271 5.79 -6.15 12.82
C SER A 271 6.85 -5.59 11.89
N ILE A 272 7.34 -4.37 12.13
CA ILE A 272 8.51 -3.81 11.44
C ILE A 272 9.74 -4.68 11.71
N VAL A 273 9.97 -5.08 12.96
CA VAL A 273 11.12 -5.95 13.31
C VAL A 273 10.98 -7.30 12.63
N ALA A 274 9.78 -7.90 12.66
CA ALA A 274 9.49 -9.13 11.94
C ALA A 274 9.72 -8.99 10.42
N SER A 275 9.35 -7.84 9.85
CA SER A 275 9.57 -7.53 8.43
C SER A 275 11.05 -7.40 8.09
N ILE A 276 11.82 -6.69 8.92
CA ILE A 276 13.28 -6.60 8.75
C ILE A 276 13.90 -8.00 8.75
N ILE A 277 13.53 -8.87 9.69
CA ILE A 277 14.01 -10.26 9.73
C ILE A 277 13.55 -11.04 8.50
N GLY A 278 12.29 -10.88 8.09
CA GLY A 278 11.71 -11.51 6.90
C GLY A 278 12.45 -11.16 5.61
N THR A 279 12.97 -9.94 5.47
CA THR A 279 13.75 -9.53 4.28
C THR A 279 14.99 -10.41 4.08
N PHE A 280 15.66 -10.82 5.16
CA PHE A 280 16.85 -11.67 5.07
C PHE A 280 16.54 -13.11 4.66
N ALA A 281 15.29 -13.54 4.80
CA ALA A 281 14.80 -14.85 4.40
C ALA A 281 14.42 -14.93 2.91
N VAL A 282 14.32 -13.79 2.20
CA VAL A 282 14.07 -13.75 0.75
C VAL A 282 15.37 -14.07 0.01
N ARG A 283 15.55 -15.34 -0.33
CA ARG A 283 16.72 -15.82 -1.09
C ARG A 283 16.30 -16.91 -2.06
N SER A 284 16.68 -16.77 -3.34
CA SER A 284 16.47 -17.84 -4.33
C SER A 284 17.73 -18.67 -4.53
N ARG A 285 17.66 -19.97 -4.21
CA ARG A 285 18.72 -20.96 -4.48
C ARG A 285 18.51 -21.76 -5.76
N ALA A 286 17.32 -21.71 -6.36
CA ALA A 286 16.90 -22.61 -7.44
C ALA A 286 16.11 -21.89 -8.56
N GLY A 287 16.32 -20.59 -8.74
CA GLY A 287 15.66 -19.79 -9.80
C GLY A 287 14.17 -19.51 -9.57
N ASN A 288 13.51 -20.15 -8.61
CA ASN A 288 12.11 -19.86 -8.29
C ASN A 288 12.00 -18.56 -7.46
N VAL A 289 11.63 -17.47 -8.14
CA VAL A 289 11.50 -16.12 -7.58
C VAL A 289 10.34 -16.07 -6.59
N GLU A 290 9.17 -16.55 -6.99
CA GLU A 290 7.91 -16.49 -6.23
C GLU A 290 8.07 -17.15 -4.85
N ARG A 291 8.66 -18.36 -4.82
CA ARG A 291 8.90 -19.09 -3.58
C ARG A 291 9.80 -18.32 -2.62
N ALA A 292 10.81 -17.61 -3.13
CA ALA A 292 11.69 -16.80 -2.30
C ALA A 292 10.93 -15.62 -1.66
N LEU A 293 10.08 -14.96 -2.45
CA LEU A 293 9.20 -13.89 -1.97
C LEU A 293 8.21 -14.40 -0.91
N TYR A 294 7.62 -15.58 -1.12
CA TYR A 294 6.67 -16.21 -0.19
C TYR A 294 7.34 -16.59 1.12
N GLN A 295 8.57 -17.10 1.05
CA GLN A 295 9.33 -17.46 2.24
C GLN A 295 9.54 -16.24 3.16
N GLY A 296 9.91 -15.09 2.60
CA GLY A 296 10.07 -13.86 3.39
C GLY A 296 8.77 -13.42 4.07
N LEU A 297 7.66 -13.46 3.33
CA LEU A 297 6.35 -13.11 3.86
C LEU A 297 5.90 -14.06 4.98
N ILE A 298 6.07 -15.37 4.80
CA ILE A 298 5.71 -16.38 5.80
C ILE A 298 6.55 -16.23 7.06
N VAL A 299 7.87 -16.02 6.93
CA VAL A 299 8.75 -15.79 8.08
C VAL A 299 8.31 -14.54 8.85
N SER A 300 8.04 -13.43 8.15
CA SER A 300 7.54 -12.21 8.77
C SER A 300 6.20 -12.44 9.49
N ALA A 301 5.25 -13.13 8.86
CA ALA A 301 3.93 -13.41 9.42
C ALA A 301 3.99 -14.27 10.69
N VAL A 302 4.81 -15.33 10.68
CA VAL A 302 4.98 -16.21 11.84
C VAL A 302 5.64 -15.46 12.98
N LEU A 303 6.69 -14.67 12.71
CA LEU A 303 7.36 -13.88 13.74
C LEU A 303 6.45 -12.81 14.33
N ALA A 304 5.66 -12.12 13.49
CA ALA A 304 4.66 -11.16 13.96
C ALA A 304 3.60 -11.84 14.84
N ALA A 305 3.03 -12.97 14.40
CA ALA A 305 2.05 -13.74 15.17
C ALA A 305 2.61 -14.17 16.54
N LEU A 306 3.85 -14.66 16.60
CA LEU A 306 4.50 -15.02 17.87
C LEU A 306 4.71 -13.79 18.78
N ALA A 307 5.13 -12.66 18.21
CA ALA A 307 5.33 -11.42 18.95
C ALA A 307 4.00 -10.83 19.48
N PHE A 308 2.88 -11.07 18.79
CA PHE A 308 1.56 -10.57 19.20
C PHE A 308 1.04 -11.23 20.48
N ILE A 309 1.46 -12.46 20.80
CA ILE A 309 1.01 -13.17 22.02
C ILE A 309 1.31 -12.35 23.29
N PRO A 310 2.57 -12.04 23.64
CA PRO A 310 2.88 -11.29 24.85
C PRO A 310 2.32 -9.86 24.82
N ILE A 311 2.32 -9.19 23.65
CA ILE A 311 1.82 -7.81 23.52
C ILE A 311 0.32 -7.76 23.79
N THR A 312 -0.44 -8.66 23.19
CA THR A 312 -1.89 -8.73 23.39
C THR A 312 -2.22 -9.06 24.84
N TYR A 313 -1.50 -10.00 25.45
CA TYR A 313 -1.64 -10.28 26.88
C TYR A 313 -1.38 -9.04 27.74
N TRP A 314 -0.30 -8.31 27.47
CA TRP A 314 0.08 -7.17 28.31
C TRP A 314 -0.85 -5.96 28.16
N MET A 315 -1.41 -5.72 26.98
CA MET A 315 -2.18 -4.50 26.67
C MET A 315 -3.69 -4.72 26.69
N MET A 316 -4.17 -5.94 26.40
CA MET A 316 -5.60 -6.24 26.21
C MET A 316 -6.19 -7.11 27.32
N ASN A 317 -5.44 -7.42 28.38
CA ASN A 317 -5.93 -8.21 29.50
C ASN A 317 -6.62 -7.33 30.56
N GLY A 318 -7.77 -7.79 31.08
CA GLY A 318 -8.49 -7.11 32.17
C GLY A 318 -9.12 -5.75 31.78
N LEU A 319 -9.38 -5.52 30.49
CA LEU A 319 -9.99 -4.28 30.03
C LEU A 319 -11.50 -4.22 30.34
N THR A 320 -12.02 -2.99 30.38
CA THR A 320 -13.44 -2.70 30.60
C THR A 320 -13.95 -1.70 29.58
N PHE A 321 -15.15 -1.96 29.05
CA PHE A 321 -15.83 -1.00 28.18
C PHE A 321 -16.33 0.20 28.98
N LYS A 322 -16.56 1.33 28.30
CA LYS A 322 -17.16 2.53 28.92
C LYS A 322 -18.56 2.27 29.48
N SER A 323 -19.29 1.30 28.91
CA SER A 323 -20.57 0.80 29.44
C SER A 323 -20.46 0.12 30.83
N GLY A 324 -19.24 -0.17 31.30
CA GLY A 324 -18.99 -0.90 32.54
C GLY A 324 -18.92 -2.42 32.37
N ALA A 325 -19.27 -2.96 31.20
CA ALA A 325 -19.11 -4.37 30.89
C ALA A 325 -17.63 -4.76 30.78
N ALA A 326 -17.30 -5.97 31.24
CA ALA A 326 -15.96 -6.54 31.06
C ALA A 326 -15.69 -6.79 29.57
N ALA A 327 -14.48 -6.43 29.11
CA ALA A 327 -14.07 -6.73 27.75
C ALA A 327 -13.82 -8.24 27.57
N PRO A 328 -13.93 -8.75 26.32
CA PRO A 328 -13.43 -10.07 25.97
C PRO A 328 -12.02 -10.33 26.49
N HIS A 329 -11.76 -11.59 26.85
CA HIS A 329 -10.45 -12.01 27.30
C HIS A 329 -9.38 -11.82 26.21
N TRP A 330 -8.14 -11.48 26.59
CA TRP A 330 -7.06 -11.07 25.67
C TRP A 330 -6.81 -12.06 24.51
N TRP A 331 -6.88 -13.37 24.75
CA TRP A 331 -6.65 -14.39 23.72
C TRP A 331 -7.64 -14.29 22.56
N LYS A 332 -8.84 -13.74 22.78
CA LYS A 332 -9.82 -13.50 21.72
C LYS A 332 -9.34 -12.42 20.74
N TYR A 333 -8.75 -11.34 21.26
CA TYR A 333 -8.10 -10.31 20.42
C TYR A 333 -6.87 -10.86 19.70
N TYR A 334 -6.12 -11.76 20.33
CA TYR A 334 -5.03 -12.47 19.66
C TYR A 334 -5.54 -13.32 18.50
N LEU A 335 -6.63 -14.08 18.68
CA LEU A 335 -7.26 -14.81 17.57
C LEU A 335 -7.77 -13.87 16.47
N CYS A 336 -8.30 -12.68 16.80
CA CYS A 336 -8.63 -11.67 15.79
C CYS A 336 -7.39 -11.24 14.99
N SER A 337 -6.22 -11.11 15.64
CA SER A 337 -4.98 -10.81 14.92
C SER A 337 -4.58 -11.93 13.94
N LEU A 338 -4.77 -13.20 14.33
CA LEU A 338 -4.53 -14.34 13.45
C LEU A 338 -5.51 -14.38 12.28
N ILE A 339 -6.77 -13.96 12.48
CA ILE A 339 -7.74 -13.80 11.39
C ILE A 339 -7.21 -12.77 10.38
N GLY A 340 -6.68 -11.63 10.82
CA GLY A 340 -6.08 -10.63 9.93
C GLY A 340 -4.94 -11.17 9.07
N ILE A 341 -4.00 -11.91 9.69
CA ILE A 341 -2.91 -12.58 8.98
C ILE A 341 -3.46 -13.63 8.01
N GLY A 342 -4.47 -14.40 8.43
CA GLY A 342 -5.13 -15.41 7.59
C GLY A 342 -5.84 -14.79 6.38
N VAL A 343 -6.58 -13.69 6.56
CA VAL A 343 -7.20 -12.92 5.48
C VAL A 343 -6.13 -12.50 4.48
N THR A 344 -5.01 -11.95 4.96
CA THR A 344 -3.90 -11.56 4.08
C THR A 344 -3.37 -12.73 3.28
N ALA A 345 -3.12 -13.88 3.92
CA ALA A 345 -2.64 -15.07 3.24
C ALA A 345 -3.63 -15.60 2.19
N CYS A 346 -4.93 -15.60 2.51
CA CYS A 346 -5.97 -15.99 1.57
C CYS A 346 -6.06 -15.02 0.37
N LEU A 347 -6.08 -13.71 0.62
CA LEU A 347 -6.10 -12.70 -0.46
C LEU A 347 -4.87 -12.84 -1.35
N PHE A 348 -3.69 -13.05 -0.76
CA PHE A 348 -2.46 -13.29 -1.49
C PHE A 348 -2.58 -14.48 -2.45
N VAL A 349 -2.97 -15.65 -1.94
CA VAL A 349 -3.07 -16.89 -2.74
C VAL A 349 -4.16 -16.78 -3.80
N ILE A 350 -5.30 -16.18 -3.48
CA ILE A 350 -6.40 -15.99 -4.42
C ILE A 350 -5.95 -15.07 -5.56
N THR A 351 -5.33 -13.93 -5.25
CA THR A 351 -4.90 -13.00 -6.29
C THR A 351 -3.82 -13.63 -7.17
N ASP A 352 -2.81 -14.30 -6.59
CA ASP A 352 -1.82 -15.08 -7.36
C ASP A 352 -2.50 -16.08 -8.31
N TYR A 353 -3.52 -16.81 -7.86
CA TYR A 353 -4.25 -17.75 -8.71
C TYR A 353 -4.89 -17.10 -9.96
N PHE A 354 -5.41 -15.88 -9.83
CA PHE A 354 -6.07 -15.17 -10.93
C PHE A 354 -5.11 -14.37 -11.82
N THR A 355 -3.87 -14.09 -11.37
CA THR A 355 -2.94 -13.21 -12.10
C THR A 355 -1.64 -13.87 -12.55
N SER A 356 -1.24 -15.01 -11.97
CA SER A 356 -0.04 -15.73 -12.40
C SER A 356 -0.27 -16.58 -13.65
N THR A 357 0.71 -16.57 -14.55
CA THR A 357 0.72 -17.34 -15.80
C THR A 357 0.72 -18.87 -15.60
N ARG A 358 0.94 -19.34 -14.37
CA ARG A 358 0.96 -20.77 -14.00
C ARG A 358 -0.44 -21.36 -13.96
N PHE A 359 -1.48 -20.56 -13.69
CA PHE A 359 -2.81 -21.04 -13.37
C PHE A 359 -3.80 -20.94 -14.53
N SER A 360 -4.92 -21.65 -14.39
CA SER A 360 -5.96 -21.76 -15.41
C SER A 360 -6.57 -20.42 -15.85
N PRO A 361 -6.85 -19.44 -14.95
CA PRO A 361 -7.43 -18.16 -15.33
C PRO A 361 -6.62 -17.45 -16.41
N VAL A 362 -5.34 -17.19 -16.17
CA VAL A 362 -4.46 -16.50 -17.13
C VAL A 362 -4.23 -17.33 -18.39
N LYS A 363 -4.03 -18.66 -18.26
CA LYS A 363 -3.91 -19.56 -19.42
C LYS A 363 -5.17 -19.56 -20.30
N SER A 364 -6.35 -19.39 -19.70
CA SER A 364 -7.60 -19.28 -20.45
C SER A 364 -7.68 -17.98 -21.24
N THR A 365 -7.26 -16.86 -20.65
CA THR A 365 -7.16 -15.55 -21.32
C THR A 365 -6.15 -15.58 -22.46
N ALA A 366 -4.96 -16.15 -22.23
CA ALA A 366 -3.95 -16.34 -23.28
C ALA A 366 -4.48 -17.21 -24.44
N ARG A 367 -5.17 -18.32 -24.15
CA ARG A 367 -5.81 -19.15 -25.19
C ARG A 367 -6.89 -18.40 -25.96
N ALA A 368 -7.67 -17.54 -25.31
CA ALA A 368 -8.70 -16.74 -25.98
C ALA A 368 -8.10 -15.78 -27.03
N SER A 369 -6.81 -15.42 -26.92
CA SER A 369 -6.12 -14.62 -27.93
C SER A 369 -5.99 -15.32 -29.30
N GLN A 370 -6.12 -16.65 -29.36
CA GLN A 370 -6.10 -17.42 -30.62
C GLN A 370 -7.31 -17.11 -31.53
N THR A 371 -8.40 -16.60 -30.96
CA THR A 371 -9.64 -16.26 -31.69
C THR A 371 -9.83 -14.75 -31.89
N GLY A 372 -8.85 -13.93 -31.49
CA GLY A 372 -8.80 -12.48 -31.72
C GLY A 372 -8.87 -11.62 -30.47
N HIS A 373 -8.80 -10.29 -30.65
CA HIS A 373 -8.77 -9.33 -29.55
C HIS A 373 -10.09 -9.30 -28.75
N ALA A 374 -11.24 -9.41 -29.42
CA ALA A 374 -12.55 -9.33 -28.76
C ALA A 374 -12.76 -10.47 -27.75
N THR A 375 -12.42 -11.70 -28.13
CA THR A 375 -12.52 -12.87 -27.25
C THR A 375 -11.53 -12.79 -26.09
N ASN A 376 -10.32 -12.28 -26.31
CA ASN A 376 -9.38 -11.99 -25.24
C ASN A 376 -9.94 -10.98 -24.21
N ILE A 377 -10.49 -9.85 -24.66
CA ILE A 377 -11.10 -8.83 -23.80
C ILE A 377 -12.29 -9.41 -23.01
N ILE A 378 -13.18 -10.15 -23.68
CA ILE A 378 -14.34 -10.79 -23.03
C ILE A 378 -13.88 -11.77 -21.94
N GLN A 379 -12.89 -12.62 -22.25
CA GLN A 379 -12.35 -13.58 -21.30
C GLN A 379 -11.68 -12.87 -20.11
N GLY A 380 -10.88 -11.83 -20.36
CA GLY A 380 -10.22 -11.03 -19.33
C GLY A 380 -11.22 -10.35 -18.40
N LEU A 381 -12.27 -9.71 -18.93
CA LEU A 381 -13.34 -9.10 -18.14
C LEU A 381 -14.08 -10.14 -17.30
N ALA A 382 -14.40 -11.30 -17.87
CA ALA A 382 -15.05 -12.39 -17.15
C ALA A 382 -14.18 -12.89 -15.98
N GLN A 383 -12.87 -13.10 -16.20
CA GLN A 383 -11.93 -13.47 -15.13
C GLN A 383 -11.83 -12.37 -14.06
N GLY A 384 -11.82 -11.09 -14.47
CA GLY A 384 -11.83 -9.95 -13.57
C GLY A 384 -13.03 -9.97 -12.62
N PHE A 385 -14.25 -10.15 -13.15
CA PHE A 385 -15.45 -10.25 -12.30
C PHE A 385 -15.42 -11.49 -11.40
N GLN A 386 -15.05 -12.66 -11.92
CA GLN A 386 -14.94 -13.88 -11.12
C GLN A 386 -13.93 -13.76 -9.98
N SER A 387 -12.82 -13.06 -10.21
CA SER A 387 -11.75 -12.87 -9.22
C SER A 387 -12.19 -12.11 -7.96
N THR A 388 -13.30 -11.37 -8.03
CA THR A 388 -13.84 -10.61 -6.89
C THR A 388 -14.60 -11.46 -5.87
N ALA A 389 -15.16 -12.60 -6.28
CA ALA A 389 -16.04 -13.39 -5.42
C ALA A 389 -15.29 -14.07 -4.25
N PRO A 390 -14.15 -14.77 -4.45
CA PRO A 390 -13.43 -15.39 -3.34
C PRO A 390 -12.88 -14.37 -2.32
N PRO A 391 -12.25 -13.24 -2.71
CA PRO A 391 -11.84 -12.20 -1.77
C PRO A 391 -12.99 -11.64 -0.94
N ALA A 392 -14.15 -11.38 -1.55
CA ALA A 392 -15.32 -10.88 -0.83
C ALA A 392 -15.79 -11.87 0.26
N ILE A 393 -15.81 -13.17 -0.04
CA ILE A 393 -16.16 -14.21 0.93
C ILE A 393 -15.13 -14.26 2.07
N VAL A 394 -13.83 -14.21 1.76
CA VAL A 394 -12.75 -14.21 2.76
C VAL A 394 -12.89 -13.01 3.70
N ILE A 395 -13.11 -11.82 3.16
CA ILE A 395 -13.29 -10.60 3.95
C ILE A 395 -14.56 -10.70 4.81
N ALA A 396 -15.68 -11.17 4.26
CA ALA A 396 -16.92 -11.34 5.02
C ALA A 396 -16.76 -12.34 6.19
N LEU A 397 -16.08 -13.46 5.95
CA LEU A 397 -15.76 -14.45 6.99
C LEU A 397 -14.78 -13.88 8.02
N GLY A 398 -13.79 -13.09 7.60
CA GLY A 398 -12.87 -12.38 8.47
C GLY A 398 -13.57 -11.38 9.41
N ILE A 399 -14.46 -10.56 8.85
CA ILE A 399 -15.33 -9.63 9.58
C ILE A 399 -16.16 -10.41 10.61
N LEU A 400 -16.88 -11.45 10.15
CA LEU A 400 -17.77 -12.24 11.01
C LEU A 400 -17.00 -12.92 12.15
N GLY A 401 -15.86 -13.53 11.85
CA GLY A 401 -15.02 -14.22 12.81
C GLY A 401 -14.46 -13.28 13.87
N ALA A 402 -13.83 -12.18 13.44
CA ALA A 402 -13.24 -11.20 14.34
C ALA A 402 -14.30 -10.51 15.22
N TRP A 403 -15.45 -10.17 14.64
CA TRP A 403 -16.57 -9.55 15.37
C TRP A 403 -17.18 -10.49 16.42
N LYS A 404 -17.43 -11.77 16.07
CA LYS A 404 -17.95 -12.77 17.01
C LYS A 404 -16.97 -13.04 18.16
N LEU A 405 -15.68 -13.19 17.85
CA LEU A 405 -14.65 -13.42 18.87
C LEU A 405 -14.54 -12.25 19.85
N ALA A 406 -14.65 -11.01 19.36
CA ALA A 406 -14.64 -9.81 20.20
C ALA A 406 -15.97 -9.51 20.91
N GLY A 407 -16.89 -10.49 20.98
CA GLY A 407 -18.10 -10.41 21.81
C GLY A 407 -19.41 -10.32 21.03
N GLY A 408 -19.39 -10.05 19.72
CA GLY A 408 -20.58 -10.09 18.85
C GLY A 408 -21.71 -9.12 19.21
N GLY A 409 -21.49 -8.16 20.12
CA GLY A 409 -22.52 -7.21 20.58
C GLY A 409 -22.32 -5.82 19.99
N GLY A 410 -23.00 -5.51 18.87
CA GLY A 410 -22.97 -4.18 18.26
C GLY A 410 -21.55 -3.65 18.02
N THR A 411 -21.27 -2.43 18.46
CA THR A 411 -19.98 -1.73 18.29
C THR A 411 -18.82 -2.33 19.09
N THR A 412 -19.08 -3.12 20.14
CA THR A 412 -18.01 -3.72 20.96
C THR A 412 -17.21 -4.79 20.21
N GLY A 413 -17.88 -5.55 19.32
CA GLY A 413 -17.22 -6.55 18.47
C GLY A 413 -16.38 -5.93 17.34
N ILE A 414 -16.66 -4.67 16.97
CA ILE A 414 -15.99 -4.00 15.84
C ILE A 414 -14.53 -3.72 16.16
N TYR A 415 -14.16 -3.53 17.43
CA TYR A 415 -12.75 -3.43 17.80
C TYR A 415 -11.96 -4.69 17.43
N GLY A 416 -12.59 -5.88 17.49
CA GLY A 416 -11.97 -7.12 17.01
C GLY A 416 -11.61 -7.07 15.52
N ILE A 417 -12.47 -6.47 14.70
CA ILE A 417 -12.19 -6.21 13.27
C ILE A 417 -11.01 -5.24 13.15
N GLY A 418 -10.96 -4.21 14.01
CA GLY A 418 -9.82 -3.30 14.14
C GLY A 418 -8.50 -4.01 14.42
N VAL A 419 -8.49 -4.96 15.35
CA VAL A 419 -7.30 -5.78 15.63
C VAL A 419 -6.93 -6.65 14.42
N ALA A 420 -7.92 -7.24 13.75
CA ALA A 420 -7.67 -8.04 12.54
C ALA A 420 -7.05 -7.20 11.42
N VAL A 421 -7.58 -6.00 11.13
CA VAL A 421 -7.02 -5.17 10.06
C VAL A 421 -5.61 -4.65 10.41
N MET A 422 -5.32 -4.29 11.66
CA MET A 422 -3.95 -3.95 12.03
C MET A 422 -2.99 -5.13 11.95
N ALA A 423 -3.44 -6.34 12.26
CA ALA A 423 -2.64 -7.54 12.08
C ALA A 423 -2.42 -7.88 10.61
N GLN A 424 -3.39 -7.60 9.73
CA GLN A 424 -3.18 -7.64 8.28
C GLN A 424 -2.10 -6.62 7.86
N LEU A 425 -2.11 -5.42 8.43
CA LEU A 425 -1.09 -4.37 8.21
C LEU A 425 0.30 -4.69 8.79
N SER A 426 0.44 -5.77 9.57
CA SER A 426 1.76 -6.23 10.02
C SER A 426 2.70 -6.63 8.88
N LEU A 427 2.14 -7.01 7.74
CA LEU A 427 2.87 -7.48 6.57
C LEU A 427 3.17 -6.38 5.55
N THR A 428 2.74 -5.13 5.80
CA THR A 428 2.85 -4.03 4.85
C THR A 428 4.29 -3.83 4.38
N GLY A 429 5.28 -3.88 5.29
CA GLY A 429 6.69 -3.67 4.93
C GLY A 429 7.19 -4.64 3.87
N LEU A 430 6.81 -5.92 3.95
CA LEU A 430 7.16 -6.92 2.93
C LEU A 430 6.28 -6.79 1.70
N ILE A 431 4.98 -6.57 1.85
CA ILE A 431 4.05 -6.49 0.70
C ILE A 431 4.42 -5.31 -0.21
N VAL A 432 4.71 -4.13 0.36
CA VAL A 432 5.21 -2.99 -0.41
C VAL A 432 6.55 -3.31 -1.07
N ALA A 433 7.42 -4.08 -0.41
CA ALA A 433 8.70 -4.50 -0.99
C ALA A 433 8.52 -5.41 -2.21
N LEU A 434 7.52 -6.29 -2.17
CA LEU A 434 7.14 -7.15 -3.30
C LEU A 434 6.52 -6.35 -4.44
N ASP A 435 5.75 -5.32 -4.12
CA ASP A 435 5.15 -4.43 -5.11
C ASP A 435 6.21 -3.59 -5.81
N ALA A 436 7.05 -2.87 -5.04
CA ALA A 436 8.13 -2.04 -5.55
C ALA A 436 9.21 -2.85 -6.29
N PHE A 437 9.34 -4.15 -6.00
CA PHE A 437 10.17 -5.06 -6.79
C PHE A 437 9.74 -5.11 -8.27
N GLY A 438 8.44 -5.07 -8.58
CA GLY A 438 7.91 -5.17 -9.93
C GLY A 438 8.40 -4.04 -10.86
N PRO A 439 8.10 -2.76 -10.58
CA PRO A 439 8.57 -1.62 -11.38
C PRO A 439 10.10 -1.56 -11.52
N ILE A 440 10.84 -2.03 -10.51
CA ILE A 440 12.30 -2.06 -10.56
C ILE A 440 12.78 -3.08 -11.60
N THR A 441 12.14 -4.26 -11.66
CA THR A 441 12.50 -5.31 -12.63
C THR A 441 12.01 -5.00 -14.04
N ASP A 442 10.87 -4.34 -14.13
CA ASP A 442 10.25 -3.81 -15.36
C ASP A 442 11.22 -2.84 -16.06
N ASN A 443 11.59 -1.76 -15.36
CA ASN A 443 12.60 -0.81 -15.86
C ASN A 443 13.98 -1.43 -16.08
N ALA A 444 14.35 -2.48 -15.34
CA ALA A 444 15.60 -3.18 -15.60
C ALA A 444 15.56 -3.90 -16.96
N GLY A 445 14.40 -4.46 -17.34
CA GLY A 445 14.15 -5.00 -18.67
C GLY A 445 14.22 -3.92 -19.75
N GLY A 446 13.55 -2.78 -19.54
CA GLY A 446 13.58 -1.67 -20.47
C GLY A 446 14.98 -1.07 -20.66
N ILE A 447 15.76 -0.91 -19.59
CA ILE A 447 17.18 -0.50 -19.67
C ILE A 447 18.02 -1.54 -20.42
N ALA A 448 17.76 -2.84 -20.22
CA ALA A 448 18.49 -3.89 -20.90
C ALA A 448 18.23 -3.87 -22.42
N GLU A 449 16.99 -3.66 -22.84
CA GLU A 449 16.62 -3.52 -24.25
C GLU A 449 17.21 -2.25 -24.87
N MET A 450 17.00 -1.09 -24.25
CA MET A 450 17.49 0.19 -24.74
C MET A 450 19.02 0.28 -24.83
N ALA A 451 19.73 -0.47 -23.99
CA ALA A 451 21.20 -0.52 -23.99
C ALA A 451 21.78 -1.64 -24.88
N ASP A 452 20.94 -2.34 -25.65
CA ASP A 452 21.33 -3.44 -26.54
C ASP A 452 22.15 -4.51 -25.79
N LEU A 453 21.67 -4.91 -24.61
CA LEU A 453 22.32 -5.95 -23.83
C LEU A 453 22.04 -7.34 -24.42
N PRO A 454 22.93 -8.33 -24.20
CA PRO A 454 22.71 -9.69 -24.68
C PRO A 454 21.36 -10.26 -24.22
N GLN A 455 20.71 -11.06 -25.07
CA GLN A 455 19.38 -11.65 -24.83
C GLN A 455 19.31 -12.44 -23.51
N GLU A 456 20.43 -12.99 -23.03
CA GLU A 456 20.51 -13.67 -21.74
C GLU A 456 20.13 -12.77 -20.56
N VAL A 457 20.32 -11.45 -20.67
CA VAL A 457 19.90 -10.48 -19.67
C VAL A 457 18.37 -10.34 -19.67
N ARG A 458 17.74 -10.24 -20.85
CA ARG A 458 16.27 -10.21 -20.99
C ARG A 458 15.62 -11.51 -20.49
N ASN A 459 16.22 -12.65 -20.81
CA ASN A 459 15.81 -13.95 -20.28
C ASN A 459 15.87 -14.05 -18.74
N VAL A 460 16.58 -13.14 -18.07
CA VAL A 460 16.61 -13.01 -16.61
C VAL A 460 15.60 -11.98 -16.11
N THR A 461 15.44 -10.84 -16.78
CA THR A 461 14.53 -9.76 -16.35
C THR A 461 13.06 -10.11 -16.59
N ASP A 462 12.72 -10.73 -17.71
CA ASP A 462 11.31 -10.97 -18.07
C ASP A 462 10.60 -11.93 -17.09
N PRO A 463 11.23 -13.03 -16.60
CA PRO A 463 10.63 -13.82 -15.53
C PRO A 463 10.51 -13.06 -14.20
N LEU A 464 11.40 -12.10 -13.92
CA LEU A 464 11.30 -11.27 -12.72
C LEU A 464 10.13 -10.29 -12.84
N ASP A 465 9.98 -9.66 -14.00
CA ASP A 465 8.85 -8.76 -14.29
C ASP A 465 7.51 -9.49 -14.27
N ALA A 466 7.41 -10.68 -14.88
CA ALA A 466 6.19 -11.48 -14.82
C ALA A 466 5.75 -11.79 -13.37
N VAL A 467 6.71 -12.03 -12.47
CA VAL A 467 6.43 -12.18 -11.03
C VAL A 467 6.07 -10.83 -10.41
N GLY A 468 6.73 -9.74 -10.81
CA GLY A 468 6.40 -8.37 -10.46
C GLY A 468 4.95 -7.99 -10.77
N ASN A 469 4.42 -8.38 -11.93
CA ASN A 469 3.03 -8.14 -12.31
C ASN A 469 2.04 -8.86 -11.39
N THR A 470 2.39 -10.07 -10.94
CA THR A 470 1.60 -10.81 -9.93
C THR A 470 1.69 -10.13 -8.56
N THR A 471 2.87 -9.67 -8.12
CA THR A 471 3.01 -9.01 -6.81
C THR A 471 2.35 -7.63 -6.77
N LYS A 472 2.37 -6.85 -7.87
CA LYS A 472 1.59 -5.62 -8.04
C LYS A 472 0.09 -5.89 -7.80
N ALA A 473 -0.45 -6.96 -8.40
CA ALA A 473 -1.86 -7.32 -8.22
C ALA A 473 -2.18 -7.77 -6.79
N VAL A 474 -1.34 -8.63 -6.21
CA VAL A 474 -1.49 -9.11 -4.83
C VAL A 474 -1.52 -7.95 -3.84
N THR A 475 -0.68 -6.95 -4.04
CA THR A 475 -0.63 -5.76 -3.19
C THR A 475 -1.88 -4.90 -3.32
N LYS A 476 -2.45 -4.77 -4.53
CA LYS A 476 -3.77 -4.14 -4.73
C LYS A 476 -4.87 -4.91 -3.98
N GLY A 477 -4.88 -6.25 -4.06
CA GLY A 477 -5.82 -7.09 -3.32
C GLY A 477 -5.71 -6.91 -1.80
N TYR A 478 -4.47 -6.83 -1.30
CA TYR A 478 -4.16 -6.55 0.10
C TYR A 478 -4.64 -5.16 0.56
N ALA A 479 -4.36 -4.12 -0.23
CA ALA A 479 -4.77 -2.75 0.06
C ALA A 479 -6.31 -2.65 0.11
N ILE A 480 -7.00 -3.24 -0.86
CA ILE A 480 -8.48 -3.27 -0.88
C ILE A 480 -9.04 -4.04 0.31
N GLY A 481 -8.48 -5.22 0.62
CA GLY A 481 -8.94 -6.02 1.75
C GLY A 481 -8.81 -5.28 3.07
N SER A 482 -7.70 -4.56 3.28
CA SER A 482 -7.49 -3.76 4.49
C SER A 482 -8.39 -2.53 4.51
N ALA A 483 -8.57 -1.84 3.37
CA ALA A 483 -9.48 -0.70 3.26
C ALA A 483 -10.92 -1.07 3.61
N VAL A 484 -11.43 -2.23 3.18
CA VAL A 484 -12.79 -2.69 3.54
C VAL A 484 -12.92 -2.92 5.04
N LEU A 485 -11.96 -3.60 5.66
CA LEU A 485 -11.98 -3.83 7.12
C LEU A 485 -11.84 -2.52 7.90
N ALA A 486 -10.97 -1.61 7.45
CA ALA A 486 -10.78 -0.29 8.03
C ALA A 486 -12.03 0.59 7.88
N ALA A 487 -12.72 0.51 6.74
CA ALA A 487 -13.98 1.24 6.51
C ALA A 487 -15.07 0.82 7.51
N VAL A 488 -15.16 -0.46 7.88
CA VAL A 488 -16.10 -0.92 8.93
C VAL A 488 -15.75 -0.28 10.29
N VAL A 489 -14.46 -0.20 10.62
CA VAL A 489 -13.97 0.42 11.87
C VAL A 489 -14.27 1.92 11.88
N LEU A 490 -13.93 2.63 10.79
CA LEU A 490 -14.18 4.06 10.62
C LEU A 490 -15.68 4.39 10.64
N PHE A 491 -16.50 3.59 9.95
CA PHE A 491 -17.95 3.79 9.95
C PHE A 491 -18.54 3.62 11.36
N SER A 492 -18.05 2.66 12.14
CA SER A 492 -18.44 2.54 13.54
C SER A 492 -18.03 3.74 14.38
N ALA A 493 -16.81 4.28 14.17
CA ALA A 493 -16.38 5.48 14.89
C ALA A 493 -17.24 6.69 14.52
N PHE A 494 -17.58 6.84 13.24
CA PHE A 494 -18.49 7.88 12.73
C PHE A 494 -19.88 7.82 13.39
N VAL A 495 -20.49 6.63 13.50
CA VAL A 495 -21.79 6.45 14.16
C VAL A 495 -21.74 6.87 15.64
N ILE A 496 -20.66 6.51 16.34
CA ILE A 496 -20.46 6.84 17.75
C ILE A 496 -20.30 8.36 17.93
N GLU A 497 -19.53 9.02 17.06
CA GLU A 497 -19.31 10.46 17.14
C GLU A 497 -20.56 11.27 16.80
N LEU A 498 -21.33 10.88 15.78
CA LEU A 498 -22.62 11.51 15.50
C LEU A 498 -23.56 11.45 16.71
N SER A 499 -23.61 10.29 17.38
CA SER A 499 -24.41 10.11 18.59
C SER A 499 -23.96 11.01 19.73
N ARG A 500 -22.64 11.22 19.89
CA ARG A 500 -22.06 12.11 20.91
C ARG A 500 -22.38 13.58 20.66
N HIS A 501 -22.41 14.00 19.40
CA HIS A 501 -22.79 15.36 19.00
C HIS A 501 -24.31 15.60 19.02
N GLY A 502 -25.11 14.63 19.48
CA GLY A 502 -26.56 14.77 19.61
C GLY A 502 -27.30 14.74 18.28
N VAL A 503 -26.62 14.41 17.17
CA VAL A 503 -27.26 14.23 15.86
C VAL A 503 -28.13 12.97 15.94
N HIS A 504 -29.45 13.17 16.00
CA HIS A 504 -30.50 12.15 16.16
C HIS A 504 -30.65 11.47 17.55
N GLY A 505 -30.04 12.01 18.60
CA GLY A 505 -30.21 11.51 19.97
C GLY A 505 -29.51 10.17 20.26
N ALA A 506 -29.74 9.61 21.45
CA ALA A 506 -29.13 8.34 21.87
C ALA A 506 -29.78 7.16 21.13
N GLY A 507 -29.07 6.58 20.15
CA GLY A 507 -29.52 5.40 19.42
C GLY A 507 -29.57 5.56 17.90
N LEU A 508 -28.64 6.32 17.29
CA LEU A 508 -28.52 6.42 15.84
C LEU A 508 -28.28 5.03 15.23
N VAL A 509 -29.25 4.54 14.46
CA VAL A 509 -29.18 3.28 13.71
C VAL A 509 -29.35 3.61 12.23
N PHE A 510 -28.38 3.23 11.41
CA PHE A 510 -28.50 3.32 9.95
C PHE A 510 -29.30 2.11 9.44
N ASN A 511 -30.62 2.26 9.36
CA ASN A 511 -31.48 1.20 8.86
C ASN A 511 -31.56 1.24 7.33
N LEU A 512 -31.35 0.11 6.67
CA LEU A 512 -31.48 0.01 5.20
C LEU A 512 -32.92 0.24 4.71
N LEU A 513 -33.91 0.13 5.60
CA LEU A 513 -35.30 0.48 5.31
C LEU A 513 -35.54 1.99 5.29
N ASP A 514 -34.60 2.80 5.79
CA ASP A 514 -34.73 4.26 5.78
C ASP A 514 -34.35 4.78 4.39
N PRO A 515 -35.26 5.48 3.67
CA PRO A 515 -34.99 5.96 2.32
C PRO A 515 -33.71 6.80 2.18
N PRO A 516 -33.34 7.71 3.13
CA PRO A 516 -32.09 8.45 3.04
C PRO A 516 -30.83 7.56 3.06
N VAL A 517 -30.84 6.47 3.85
CA VAL A 517 -29.73 5.52 3.93
C VAL A 517 -29.62 4.74 2.62
N LEU A 518 -30.76 4.28 2.09
CA LEU A 518 -30.79 3.57 0.81
C LEU A 518 -30.35 4.47 -0.36
N MET A 519 -30.78 5.74 -0.39
CA MET A 519 -30.30 6.73 -1.36
C MET A 519 -28.78 6.92 -1.26
N GLY A 520 -28.26 7.06 -0.04
CA GLY A 520 -26.82 7.17 0.21
C GLY A 520 -26.04 5.96 -0.31
N LEU A 521 -26.56 4.74 -0.09
CA LEU A 521 -25.95 3.50 -0.59
C LEU A 521 -25.90 3.45 -2.13
N LEU A 522 -27.01 3.81 -2.79
CA LEU A 522 -27.09 3.85 -4.26
C LEU A 522 -26.15 4.90 -4.86
N LEU A 523 -26.17 6.12 -4.33
CA LEU A 523 -25.30 7.21 -4.80
C LEU A 523 -23.82 6.89 -4.54
N GLY A 524 -23.50 6.31 -3.38
CA GLY A 524 -22.14 5.87 -3.05
C GLY A 524 -21.63 4.79 -4.01
N GLY A 525 -22.45 3.78 -4.34
CA GLY A 525 -22.11 2.76 -5.33
C GLY A 525 -21.91 3.33 -6.74
N MET A 526 -22.76 4.27 -7.15
CA MET A 526 -22.65 4.96 -8.44
C MET A 526 -21.34 5.76 -8.56
N MET A 527 -20.91 6.43 -7.48
CA MET A 527 -19.68 7.24 -7.48
C MET A 527 -18.44 6.43 -7.85
N VAL A 528 -18.37 5.15 -7.47
CA VAL A 528 -17.24 4.26 -7.82
C VAL A 528 -17.17 4.06 -9.34
N CYS A 529 -18.31 3.75 -9.98
CA CYS A 529 -18.37 3.56 -11.42
C CYS A 529 -18.06 4.86 -12.18
N LEU A 530 -18.59 5.99 -11.70
CA LEU A 530 -18.34 7.30 -12.31
C LEU A 530 -16.86 7.68 -12.22
N PHE A 531 -16.25 7.49 -11.06
CA PHE A 531 -14.82 7.74 -10.87
C PHE A 531 -13.95 6.85 -11.79
N ALA A 532 -14.29 5.56 -11.92
CA ALA A 532 -13.60 4.65 -12.82
C ALA A 532 -13.73 5.10 -14.28
N ALA A 533 -14.93 5.50 -14.72
CA ALA A 533 -15.17 6.00 -16.08
C ALA A 533 -14.32 7.24 -16.40
N LEU A 534 -14.35 8.25 -15.53
CA LEU A 534 -13.55 9.48 -15.71
C LEU A 534 -12.04 9.21 -15.73
N SER A 535 -11.58 8.25 -14.93
CA SER A 535 -10.18 7.81 -14.91
C SER A 535 -9.80 7.13 -16.22
N MET A 536 -10.62 6.20 -16.72
CA MET A 536 -10.41 5.50 -17.98
C MET A 536 -10.42 6.45 -19.19
N GLU A 537 -11.36 7.40 -19.24
CA GLU A 537 -11.39 8.42 -20.30
C GLU A 537 -10.14 9.30 -20.28
N SER A 538 -9.62 9.62 -19.09
CA SER A 538 -8.40 10.43 -18.95
C SER A 538 -7.18 9.71 -19.51
N VAL A 539 -7.03 8.41 -19.22
CA VAL A 539 -6.00 7.56 -19.83
C VAL A 539 -6.21 7.47 -21.34
N GLY A 540 -7.43 7.25 -21.82
CA GLY A 540 -7.73 7.15 -23.24
C GLY A 540 -7.38 8.41 -24.03
N ARG A 541 -7.70 9.60 -23.50
CA ARG A 541 -7.33 10.89 -24.13
C ARG A 541 -5.81 11.09 -24.18
N ALA A 542 -5.12 10.84 -23.07
CA ALA A 542 -3.68 11.03 -22.98
C ALA A 542 -2.92 10.00 -23.84
N GLY A 543 -3.28 8.71 -23.73
CA GLY A 543 -2.70 7.63 -24.53
C GLY A 543 -2.95 7.82 -26.02
N GLY A 544 -4.14 8.27 -26.43
CA GLY A 544 -4.42 8.61 -27.83
C GLY A 544 -3.51 9.71 -28.37
N ALA A 545 -3.19 10.73 -27.56
CA ALA A 545 -2.24 11.78 -27.94
C ALA A 545 -0.80 11.25 -28.05
N VAL A 546 -0.39 10.34 -27.15
CA VAL A 546 0.92 9.68 -27.24
C VAL A 546 1.01 8.84 -28.52
N VAL A 547 -0.01 8.03 -28.83
CA VAL A 547 -0.08 7.23 -30.07
C VAL A 547 0.14 8.10 -31.31
N GLU A 548 -0.57 9.22 -31.45
CA GLU A 548 -0.41 10.12 -32.60
C GLU A 548 0.99 10.73 -32.68
N GLU A 549 1.60 11.07 -31.55
CA GLU A 549 2.96 11.61 -31.51
C GLU A 549 4.02 10.55 -31.87
N VAL A 550 3.88 9.31 -31.37
CA VAL A 550 4.77 8.21 -31.76
C VAL A 550 4.65 7.92 -33.25
N ARG A 551 3.43 7.86 -33.80
CA ARG A 551 3.19 7.73 -35.25
C ARG A 551 3.84 8.86 -36.04
N ARG A 552 3.76 10.10 -35.56
CA ARG A 552 4.34 11.27 -36.21
C ARG A 552 5.87 11.19 -36.27
N GLN A 553 6.53 10.63 -35.26
CA GLN A 553 7.99 10.50 -35.25
C GLN A 553 8.50 9.29 -36.05
N PHE A 554 7.71 8.23 -36.20
CA PHE A 554 8.06 7.10 -37.06
C PHE A 554 7.86 7.37 -38.55
N ARG A 555 6.96 8.30 -38.92
CA ARG A 555 6.78 8.79 -40.29
C ARG A 555 7.86 9.80 -40.66
#